data_AF-A0A5Q4FCL8-F1
#
_entry.id   AF-A0A5Q4FCL8-F1
#
_cell.length_a   1.000
_cell.length_b   1.000
_cell.length_c   1.000
_cell.angle_alpha   90.00
_cell.angle_beta   90.00
_cell.angle_gamma   90.00
#
_symmetry.space_group_name_H-M   'P 1'
#
loop_
_entity.id
_entity.type
_entity.pdbx_description
1 polymer ?
#
loop_
_entity_poly.entity_id
_entity_poly.type
_entity_poly.pdbx_seq_one_letter_code
_entity_poly.pdbx_strand_id
1 'polypeptide(L)'
;MLDAMGKERFRFSNASGATGTTDESGVENSFAEQSSHAQPGPVRSGPPGTLLYEPDPSLFKMRLIDEAARRYGLIRIHPEIGYLTNGDTRVTGSPSPLQPTTPPPSRSPSPSRSSSLSTPGAFPGKVFRIRRTLPYKPRHLKKWLEEAGLTRVHIHQRGFPLTVDQLYKKLGCRMGEDAHLFGTMACDGQKVVIVADRIG
;
A
#
# COMPACT_ATOMS: atom_id res chain seq x y z
N MET A 1 48.82 -6.77 -0.51
CA MET A 1 47.73 -5.99 0.10
C MET A 1 47.35 -4.94 -0.94
N LEU A 2 46.81 -5.37 -2.09
CA LEU A 2 45.39 -5.31 -2.50
C LEU A 2 44.78 -3.91 -2.28
N ASP A 3 44.10 -3.25 -3.22
CA ASP A 3 43.95 -3.27 -4.68
C ASP A 3 42.98 -2.11 -4.93
N ALA A 4 43.27 -1.22 -5.90
CA ALA A 4 42.35 -0.13 -6.29
C ALA A 4 42.15 -0.15 -7.82
N MET A 5 41.43 -1.18 -8.26
CA MET A 5 40.68 -1.26 -9.52
C MET A 5 39.49 -0.29 -9.46
N GLY A 6 38.95 0.35 -10.49
CA GLY A 6 39.24 0.40 -11.91
C GLY A 6 38.17 1.31 -12.52
N LYS A 7 38.52 2.10 -13.55
CA LYS A 7 37.56 2.85 -14.37
C LYS A 7 37.96 2.65 -15.82
N GLU A 8 37.40 1.62 -16.43
CA GLU A 8 37.60 1.35 -17.85
C GLU A 8 36.37 1.81 -18.65
N ARG A 9 36.65 2.67 -19.63
CA ARG A 9 35.71 3.24 -20.58
C ARG A 9 35.76 2.36 -21.83
N PHE A 10 34.69 1.63 -22.13
CA PHE A 10 34.57 0.92 -23.39
C PHE A 10 33.87 1.81 -24.44
N ARG A 11 34.66 2.24 -25.44
CA ARG A 11 34.18 2.61 -26.77
C ARG A 11 34.18 1.35 -27.62
N PHE A 12 33.14 1.10 -28.40
CA PHE A 12 33.30 0.39 -29.67
C PHE A 12 32.49 1.05 -30.78
N SER A 13 33.23 1.31 -31.85
CA SER A 13 32.82 1.82 -33.15
C SER A 13 32.10 0.75 -33.95
N ASN A 14 31.06 1.11 -34.71
CA ASN A 14 30.46 0.23 -35.72
C ASN A 14 31.05 0.54 -37.09
N ALA A 15 31.54 -0.49 -37.77
CA ALA A 15 31.96 -0.47 -39.16
C ALA A 15 31.16 -1.52 -39.97
N SER A 16 30.92 -1.19 -41.24
CA SER A 16 30.05 -1.84 -42.21
C SER A 16 30.52 -3.20 -42.75
N GLY A 17 29.53 -4.01 -43.18
CA GLY A 17 29.52 -4.66 -44.50
C GLY A 17 29.67 -6.19 -44.55
N ALA A 18 28.64 -6.89 -45.07
CA ALA A 18 28.75 -7.93 -46.11
C ALA A 18 27.39 -8.58 -46.42
N THR A 19 27.16 -8.82 -47.71
CA THR A 19 26.02 -9.48 -48.37
C THR A 19 26.16 -11.01 -48.40
N GLY A 20 25.04 -11.75 -48.39
CA GLY A 20 24.99 -13.19 -48.66
C GLY A 20 23.55 -13.70 -48.85
N THR A 21 23.38 -14.65 -49.78
CA THR A 21 22.17 -15.01 -50.55
C THR A 21 21.40 -16.26 -50.03
N THR A 22 20.10 -16.32 -50.37
CA THR A 22 19.08 -17.41 -50.49
C THR A 22 19.47 -18.87 -50.18
N ASP A 23 18.70 -19.64 -49.39
CA ASP A 23 17.70 -20.66 -49.84
C ASP A 23 17.06 -21.43 -48.63
N GLU A 24 15.95 -22.10 -48.91
CA GLU A 24 14.81 -22.52 -48.10
C GLU A 24 14.98 -23.73 -47.16
N SER A 25 14.14 -23.79 -46.11
CA SER A 25 13.23 -24.93 -45.81
C SER A 25 12.64 -24.81 -44.40
N GLY A 26 11.31 -24.83 -44.34
CA GLY A 26 10.52 -24.54 -43.16
C GLY A 26 10.48 -25.64 -42.10
N VAL A 27 10.44 -25.19 -40.84
CA VAL A 27 9.61 -25.78 -39.80
C VAL A 27 9.13 -24.63 -38.90
N GLU A 28 8.04 -23.98 -39.31
CA GLU A 28 7.37 -22.97 -38.49
C GLU A 28 6.61 -23.68 -37.37
N ASN A 29 7.29 -23.88 -36.23
CA ASN A 29 6.60 -24.18 -34.98
C ASN A 29 5.85 -22.92 -34.54
N SER A 30 4.63 -22.77 -35.05
CA SER A 30 3.65 -21.79 -34.62
C SER A 30 3.15 -22.12 -33.21
N PHE A 31 3.95 -21.77 -32.19
CA PHE A 31 3.48 -21.69 -30.81
C PHE A 31 2.93 -20.29 -30.55
N ALA A 32 1.82 -19.97 -31.23
CA ALA A 32 1.08 -18.74 -31.04
C ALA A 32 0.11 -18.89 -29.87
N GLU A 33 0.63 -18.85 -28.64
CA GLU A 33 -0.17 -18.38 -27.50
C GLU A 33 0.40 -17.03 -27.04
N GLN A 34 0.02 -15.99 -27.78
CA GLN A 34 0.03 -14.63 -27.29
C GLN A 34 -1.05 -14.47 -26.22
N SER A 35 -0.81 -15.02 -25.04
CA SER A 35 -1.47 -14.52 -23.83
C SER A 35 -0.83 -13.17 -23.50
N SER A 36 -1.31 -12.11 -24.15
CA SER A 36 -1.01 -10.73 -23.77
C SER A 36 -1.68 -10.48 -22.42
N HIS A 37 -1.02 -10.92 -21.35
CA HIS A 37 -1.43 -10.59 -20.00
C HIS A 37 -1.15 -9.09 -19.80
N ALA A 38 -2.10 -8.26 -20.24
CA ALA A 38 -2.09 -6.83 -20.00
C ALA A 38 -1.91 -6.64 -18.50
N GLN A 39 -0.76 -6.08 -18.11
CA GLN A 39 -0.46 -5.86 -16.72
C GLN A 39 -1.55 -4.94 -16.16
N PRO A 40 -2.29 -5.36 -15.13
CA PRO A 40 -3.31 -4.51 -14.54
C PRO A 40 -2.68 -3.20 -14.08
N GLY A 41 -3.36 -2.09 -14.35
CA GLY A 41 -2.89 -0.75 -13.99
C GLY A 41 -2.65 -0.59 -12.48
N PRO A 42 -1.99 0.52 -12.07
CA PRO A 42 -1.64 0.74 -10.68
C PRO A 42 -2.87 0.77 -9.78
N VAL A 43 -2.72 0.23 -8.57
CA VAL A 43 -3.79 0.26 -7.58
C VAL A 43 -4.07 1.71 -7.17
N ARG A 44 -5.35 2.03 -7.02
CA ARG A 44 -5.80 3.37 -6.60
C ARG A 44 -5.20 3.75 -5.26
N SER A 45 -4.96 5.04 -5.08
CA SER A 45 -4.63 5.62 -3.78
C SER A 45 -5.78 6.48 -3.25
N GLY A 46 -5.90 6.58 -1.93
CA GLY A 46 -6.96 7.34 -1.28
C GLY A 46 -6.70 7.56 0.20
N PRO A 47 -7.63 8.25 0.91
CA PRO A 47 -7.49 8.50 2.33
C PRO A 47 -7.50 7.18 3.14
N PRO A 48 -6.88 7.15 4.34
CA PRO A 48 -6.97 6.01 5.24
C PRO A 48 -8.43 5.68 5.60
N GLY A 49 -8.83 4.42 5.48
CA GLY A 49 -10.12 3.88 5.90
C GLY A 49 -10.16 3.52 7.38
N THR A 50 -10.80 2.40 7.71
CA THR A 50 -10.93 1.91 9.10
C THR A 50 -9.84 0.93 9.50
N LEU A 51 -9.16 0.31 8.53
CA LEU A 51 -8.09 -0.65 8.73
C LEU A 51 -6.82 -0.22 8.00
N LEU A 52 -5.68 -0.37 8.65
CA LEU A 52 -4.35 -0.22 8.06
C LEU A 52 -3.71 -1.60 7.96
N TYR A 53 -3.16 -1.89 6.79
CA TYR A 53 -2.43 -3.11 6.52
C TYR A 53 -0.97 -2.76 6.29
N GLU A 54 -0.10 -3.33 7.11
CA GLU A 54 1.34 -3.30 6.93
C GLU A 54 1.77 -4.60 6.22
N PRO A 55 1.96 -4.56 4.89
CA PRO A 55 2.38 -5.74 4.11
C PRO A 55 3.75 -6.26 4.54
N ASP A 56 3.90 -7.58 4.44
CA ASP A 56 5.19 -8.24 4.62
C ASP A 56 6.28 -7.66 3.69
N PRO A 57 7.52 -7.50 4.16
CA PRO A 57 8.62 -6.99 3.34
C PRO A 57 8.82 -7.75 2.02
N SER A 58 8.48 -9.03 1.98
CA SER A 58 8.56 -9.88 0.78
C SER A 58 7.67 -9.38 -0.36
N LEU A 59 6.51 -8.78 -0.07
CA LEU A 59 5.63 -8.21 -1.11
C LEU A 59 6.30 -7.06 -1.86
N PHE A 60 7.18 -6.30 -1.22
CA PHE A 60 7.94 -5.24 -1.89
C PHE A 60 9.06 -5.83 -2.75
N LYS A 61 9.80 -6.81 -2.20
CA LYS A 61 10.89 -7.48 -2.93
C LYS A 61 10.40 -8.13 -4.21
N MET A 62 9.21 -8.71 -4.17
CA MET A 62 8.58 -9.40 -5.30
C MET A 62 7.75 -8.46 -6.18
N ARG A 63 7.65 -7.17 -5.85
CA ARG A 63 6.77 -6.19 -6.53
C ARG A 63 5.31 -6.64 -6.59
N LEU A 64 4.85 -7.40 -5.60
CA LEU A 64 3.50 -7.96 -5.50
C LEU A 64 2.54 -7.11 -4.66
N ILE A 65 2.93 -5.88 -4.31
CA ILE A 65 2.10 -5.03 -3.45
C ILE A 65 0.73 -4.72 -4.08
N ASP A 66 0.72 -4.41 -5.38
CA ASP A 66 -0.50 -4.08 -6.11
C ASP A 66 -1.36 -5.32 -6.37
N GLU A 67 -0.72 -6.48 -6.57
CA GLU A 67 -1.40 -7.77 -6.67
C GLU A 67 -2.09 -8.12 -5.35
N ALA A 68 -1.37 -8.00 -4.23
CA ALA A 68 -1.94 -8.22 -2.91
C ALA A 68 -3.11 -7.26 -2.65
N ALA A 69 -2.94 -5.98 -2.94
CA ALA A 69 -4.01 -5.01 -2.76
C ALA A 69 -5.26 -5.37 -3.59
N ARG A 70 -5.11 -5.78 -4.86
CA ARG A 70 -6.23 -6.24 -5.69
C ARG A 70 -6.89 -7.50 -5.14
N ARG A 71 -6.09 -8.49 -4.74
CA ARG A 71 -6.57 -9.77 -4.19
C ARG A 71 -7.41 -9.58 -2.92
N TYR A 72 -7.04 -8.62 -2.06
CA TYR A 72 -7.73 -8.33 -0.81
C TYR A 72 -8.71 -7.16 -0.88
N GLY A 73 -8.93 -6.58 -2.08
CA GLY A 73 -9.84 -5.44 -2.25
C GLY A 73 -9.40 -4.17 -1.51
N LEU A 74 -8.09 -3.96 -1.38
CA LEU A 74 -7.48 -2.84 -0.69
C LEU A 74 -7.03 -1.74 -1.66
N ILE A 75 -6.88 -0.53 -1.13
CA ILE A 75 -6.28 0.61 -1.83
C ILE A 75 -4.99 1.02 -1.12
N ARG A 76 -4.15 1.82 -1.78
CA ARG A 76 -2.94 2.38 -1.16
C ARG A 76 -3.28 3.67 -0.43
N ILE A 77 -2.62 3.95 0.71
CA ILE A 77 -2.72 5.26 1.36
C ILE A 77 -1.94 6.32 0.56
N HIS A 78 -0.82 5.90 -0.04
CA HIS A 78 0.02 6.70 -0.92
C HIS A 78 0.41 5.86 -2.14
N PRO A 79 0.54 6.45 -3.34
CA PRO A 79 0.93 5.69 -4.54
C PRO A 79 2.24 4.91 -4.37
N GLU A 80 3.21 5.48 -3.66
CA GLU A 80 4.53 4.87 -3.49
C GLU A 80 4.75 4.22 -2.12
N ILE A 81 4.09 4.70 -1.06
CA ILE A 81 4.30 4.18 0.29
C ILE A 81 3.39 2.96 0.45
N GLY A 82 3.98 1.79 0.67
CA GLY A 82 3.22 0.54 0.69
C GLY A 82 2.44 0.28 1.99
N TYR A 83 1.74 1.28 2.52
CA TYR A 83 0.64 1.01 3.44
C TYR A 83 -0.64 0.86 2.64
N LEU A 84 -1.40 -0.19 2.95
CA LEU A 84 -2.71 -0.45 2.34
C LEU A 84 -3.82 -0.16 3.34
N THR A 85 -5.01 0.13 2.82
CA THR A 85 -6.19 0.41 3.63
C THR A 85 -7.45 -0.08 2.91
N ASN A 86 -8.53 -0.28 3.65
CA ASN A 86 -9.83 -0.55 3.04
C ASN A 86 -10.44 0.75 2.48
N GLY A 87 -11.06 0.68 1.30
CA GLY A 87 -11.67 1.85 0.65
C GLY A 87 -12.97 2.36 1.28
N ASP A 88 -13.39 1.83 2.44
CA ASP A 88 -14.62 2.23 3.12
C ASP A 88 -14.33 3.34 4.13
N THR A 89 -14.33 4.59 3.67
CA THR A 89 -14.37 5.76 4.54
C THR A 89 -15.78 5.91 5.10
N ARG A 90 -16.17 5.05 6.04
CA ARG A 90 -17.25 5.39 6.97
C ARG A 90 -16.76 6.54 7.85
N VAL A 91 -16.96 7.75 7.34
CA VAL A 91 -17.13 8.94 8.14
C VAL A 91 -18.15 8.58 9.21
N THR A 92 -17.72 8.46 10.46
CA THR A 92 -18.60 8.31 11.60
C THR A 92 -19.45 9.58 11.70
N GLY A 93 -20.65 9.53 11.11
CA GLY A 93 -21.60 10.62 11.05
C GLY A 93 -22.97 10.12 10.61
N SER A 94 -23.72 9.58 11.57
CA SER A 94 -25.14 9.17 11.53
C SER A 94 -25.50 7.83 10.86
N PRO A 95 -26.12 6.87 11.57
CA PRO A 95 -27.01 5.91 10.92
C PRO A 95 -28.23 6.69 10.41
N SER A 96 -28.36 6.86 9.09
CA SER A 96 -29.64 7.32 8.55
C SER A 96 -30.74 6.35 8.98
N PRO A 97 -31.84 6.82 9.60
CA PRO A 97 -32.94 5.95 9.97
C PRO A 97 -33.62 5.42 8.71
N LEU A 98 -33.93 4.12 8.75
CA LEU A 98 -34.92 3.39 7.96
C LEU A 98 -35.65 4.22 6.89
N GLN A 99 -35.26 4.09 5.63
CA GLN A 99 -36.16 4.44 4.54
C GLN A 99 -37.20 3.31 4.38
N PRO A 100 -38.51 3.62 4.42
CA PRO A 100 -39.54 2.65 4.06
C PRO A 100 -39.47 2.30 2.58
N THR A 101 -39.81 1.05 2.33
CA THR A 101 -39.70 0.26 1.11
C THR A 101 -40.52 0.80 -0.06
N THR A 102 -39.90 0.88 -1.24
CA THR A 102 -40.59 0.64 -2.51
C THR A 102 -39.80 -0.43 -3.28
N PRO A 103 -40.36 -1.60 -3.62
CA PRO A 103 -39.66 -2.57 -4.43
C PRO A 103 -39.68 -2.15 -5.91
N PRO A 104 -38.56 -2.22 -6.65
CA PRO A 104 -38.63 -2.24 -8.11
C PRO A 104 -39.12 -3.62 -8.61
N PRO A 105 -39.83 -3.70 -9.75
CA PRO A 105 -40.28 -4.98 -10.28
C PRO A 105 -39.10 -5.82 -10.75
N SER A 106 -39.05 -7.04 -10.21
CA SER A 106 -38.46 -8.27 -10.76
C SER A 106 -37.67 -8.12 -12.08
N ARG A 107 -36.37 -7.87 -11.94
CA ARG A 107 -35.35 -8.33 -12.90
C ARG A 107 -34.31 -9.09 -12.11
N SER A 108 -34.19 -10.37 -12.46
CA SER A 108 -33.21 -11.40 -12.12
C SER A 108 -32.11 -11.06 -11.09
N PRO A 109 -31.83 -11.93 -10.11
CA PRO A 109 -30.66 -11.76 -9.25
C PRO A 109 -29.40 -11.93 -10.10
N SER A 110 -28.83 -10.82 -10.57
CA SER A 110 -27.41 -10.73 -10.87
C SER A 110 -26.66 -11.25 -9.64
N PRO A 111 -25.58 -12.05 -9.80
CA PRO A 111 -24.89 -12.60 -8.65
C PRO A 111 -24.51 -11.45 -7.73
N SER A 112 -25.08 -11.47 -6.53
CA SER A 112 -24.55 -10.77 -5.38
C SER A 112 -23.05 -10.95 -5.44
N ARG A 113 -22.31 -9.89 -5.76
CA ARG A 113 -20.90 -9.80 -5.41
C ARG A 113 -20.91 -9.89 -3.90
N SER A 114 -20.85 -11.13 -3.39
CA SER A 114 -20.51 -11.45 -2.04
C SER A 114 -19.26 -10.63 -1.79
N SER A 115 -19.45 -9.54 -1.06
CA SER A 115 -18.38 -8.81 -0.41
C SER A 115 -17.86 -9.78 0.62
N SER A 116 -17.11 -10.78 0.16
CA SER A 116 -16.44 -11.78 0.95
C SER A 116 -15.34 -11.03 1.68
N LEU A 117 -15.79 -10.48 2.80
CA LEU A 117 -15.09 -9.84 3.90
C LEU A 117 -13.60 -10.18 3.86
N SER A 118 -12.80 -9.16 3.59
CA SER A 118 -11.36 -9.15 3.80
C SER A 118 -11.10 -9.47 5.27
N THR A 119 -10.99 -10.77 5.56
CA THR A 119 -10.73 -11.27 6.90
C THR A 119 -9.33 -10.78 7.28
N PRO A 120 -9.17 -9.95 8.33
CA PRO A 120 -7.88 -9.40 8.73
C PRO A 120 -6.78 -10.47 8.89
N GLY A 121 -7.15 -11.69 9.28
CA GLY A 121 -6.20 -12.80 9.50
C GLY A 121 -5.65 -13.50 8.26
N ALA A 122 -6.16 -13.22 7.05
CA ALA A 122 -5.69 -13.88 5.82
C ALA A 122 -4.62 -13.07 5.07
N PHE A 123 -4.39 -11.81 5.45
CA PHE A 123 -3.47 -10.93 4.75
C PHE A 123 -2.01 -11.25 5.11
N PRO A 124 -1.08 -11.38 4.14
CA PRO A 124 0.35 -11.57 4.39
C PRO A 124 1.00 -10.26 4.88
N GLY A 125 0.83 -10.03 6.19
CA GLY A 125 1.37 -8.88 6.90
C GLY A 125 0.67 -8.70 8.24
N LYS A 126 0.73 -7.47 8.75
CA LYS A 126 0.08 -7.09 10.01
C LYS A 126 -1.11 -6.20 9.72
N VAL A 127 -2.17 -6.35 10.52
CA VAL A 127 -3.39 -5.54 10.39
C VAL A 127 -3.62 -4.73 11.65
N PHE A 128 -4.02 -3.48 11.48
CA PHE A 128 -4.25 -2.54 12.55
C PHE A 128 -5.61 -1.85 12.37
N ARG A 129 -6.34 -1.66 13.45
CA ARG A 129 -7.58 -0.89 13.50
C ARG A 129 -7.24 0.58 13.63
N ILE A 130 -7.58 1.39 12.62
CA ILE A 130 -7.35 2.84 12.69
C ILE A 130 -8.31 3.43 13.73
N ARG A 131 -7.76 4.06 14.77
CA ARG A 131 -8.52 4.87 15.74
C ARG A 131 -8.73 6.27 15.20
N ARG A 132 -7.66 6.86 14.68
CA ARG A 132 -7.66 8.24 14.19
C ARG A 132 -6.53 8.50 13.21
N THR A 133 -6.80 9.31 12.20
CA THR A 133 -5.80 9.88 11.29
C THR A 133 -5.68 11.37 11.59
N LEU A 134 -4.47 11.85 11.85
CA LEU A 134 -4.21 13.24 12.19
C LEU A 134 -3.13 13.82 11.25
N PRO A 135 -3.27 15.07 10.77
CA PRO A 135 -2.17 15.76 10.12
C PRO A 135 -0.98 15.89 11.09
N TYR A 136 0.24 15.76 10.58
CA TYR A 136 1.44 15.84 11.41
C TYR A 136 1.68 17.28 11.90
N LYS A 137 1.13 17.58 13.07
CA LYS A 137 1.34 18.82 13.83
C LYS A 137 1.77 18.45 15.24
N PRO A 138 3.07 18.53 15.59
CA PRO A 138 3.60 17.95 16.84
C PRO A 138 2.91 18.50 18.10
N ARG A 139 2.52 19.78 18.11
CA ARG A 139 1.79 20.39 19.24
C ARG A 139 0.41 19.75 19.45
N HIS A 140 -0.37 19.59 18.39
CA HIS A 140 -1.70 19.01 18.47
C HIS A 140 -1.66 17.50 18.70
N LEU A 141 -0.70 16.82 18.06
CA LEU A 141 -0.54 15.38 18.20
C LEU A 141 -0.12 15.00 19.63
N LYS A 142 0.84 15.72 20.22
CA LYS A 142 1.24 15.52 21.62
C LYS A 142 0.06 15.71 22.57
N LYS A 143 -0.66 16.83 22.45
CA LYS A 143 -1.84 17.12 23.28
C LYS A 143 -2.89 16.02 23.17
N TRP A 144 -3.17 15.57 21.95
CA TRP A 144 -4.15 14.50 21.73
C TRP A 144 -3.71 13.15 22.31
N LEU A 145 -2.41 12.81 22.22
CA LEU A 145 -1.86 11.58 22.81
C LEU A 145 -1.96 11.61 24.34
N GLU A 146 -1.67 12.76 24.96
CA GLU A 146 -1.83 12.98 26.40
C GLU A 146 -3.30 12.87 26.83
N GLU A 147 -4.22 13.53 26.10
CA GLU A 147 -5.67 13.44 26.33
C GLU A 147 -6.22 12.01 26.19
N ALA A 148 -5.67 11.24 25.25
CA ALA A 148 -6.03 9.83 25.03
C ALA A 148 -5.36 8.87 26.03
N GLY A 149 -4.46 9.35 26.89
CA GLY A 149 -3.69 8.52 27.83
C GLY A 149 -2.66 7.60 27.16
N LEU A 150 -2.29 7.88 25.91
CA LEU A 150 -1.38 7.06 25.10
C LEU A 150 0.08 7.51 25.30
N THR A 151 0.71 6.99 26.35
CA THR A 151 2.10 7.37 26.70
C THR A 151 3.14 6.37 26.21
N ARG A 152 2.75 5.09 26.02
CA ARG A 152 3.64 4.02 25.54
C ARG A 152 3.18 3.54 24.17
N VAL A 153 3.91 3.94 23.14
CA VAL A 153 3.50 3.68 21.76
C VAL A 153 4.62 3.05 20.95
N HIS A 154 4.24 2.37 19.87
CA HIS A 154 5.19 1.84 18.90
C HIS A 154 5.06 2.63 17.59
N ILE A 155 6.12 3.37 17.26
CA ILE A 155 6.16 4.22 16.07
C ILE A 155 6.73 3.44 14.86
N HIS A 156 5.95 3.39 13.79
CA HIS A 156 6.33 2.90 12.47
C HIS A 156 6.49 4.08 11.51
N GLN A 157 7.55 4.08 10.72
CA GLN A 157 7.84 5.17 9.77
C GLN A 157 8.06 4.59 8.37
N ARG A 158 7.30 5.09 7.37
CA ARG A 158 7.58 4.80 5.95
C ARG A 158 7.28 6.03 5.10
N GLY A 159 8.23 6.41 4.25
CA GLY A 159 8.09 7.61 3.40
C GLY A 159 7.89 8.90 4.20
N PHE A 160 8.44 8.99 5.41
CA PHE A 160 8.28 10.14 6.29
C PHE A 160 9.63 10.85 6.47
N PRO A 161 9.68 12.20 6.51
CA PRO A 161 10.94 12.95 6.52
C PRO A 161 11.68 12.95 7.86
N LEU A 162 11.08 12.40 8.93
CA LEU A 162 11.66 12.35 10.26
C LEU A 162 11.87 10.89 10.66
N THR A 163 12.95 10.63 11.40
CA THR A 163 13.25 9.31 11.94
C THR A 163 12.35 8.97 13.12
N VAL A 164 12.25 7.68 13.45
CA VAL A 164 11.54 7.17 14.61
C VAL A 164 12.02 7.82 15.92
N ASP A 165 13.33 7.95 16.13
CA ASP A 165 13.91 8.65 17.29
C ASP A 165 13.46 10.11 17.42
N GLN A 166 13.44 10.83 16.30
CA GLN A 166 12.99 12.22 16.29
C GLN A 166 11.51 12.32 16.62
N LEU A 167 10.70 11.35 16.19
CA LEU A 167 9.29 11.27 16.54
C LEU A 167 9.09 11.01 18.04
N TYR A 168 9.81 10.06 18.64
CA TYR A 168 9.75 9.83 20.09
C TYR A 168 10.13 11.09 20.88
N LYS A 169 11.23 11.76 20.52
CA LYS A 169 11.66 13.00 21.19
C LYS A 169 10.65 14.13 21.05
N LYS A 170 10.06 14.32 19.86
CA LYS A 170 9.09 15.41 19.62
C LYS A 170 7.74 15.17 20.26
N LEU A 171 7.29 13.92 20.31
CA LEU A 171 5.99 13.55 20.88
C LEU A 171 6.07 13.35 22.39
N GLY A 172 7.25 13.11 22.95
CA GLY A 172 7.44 12.83 24.38
C GLY A 172 6.90 11.47 24.81
N CYS A 173 6.75 10.54 23.85
CA CYS A 173 6.25 9.19 24.11
C CYS A 173 7.40 8.24 24.45
N ARG A 174 7.06 7.12 25.08
CA ARG A 174 7.98 6.02 25.36
C ARG A 174 7.64 4.82 24.48
N MET A 175 8.58 3.90 24.29
CA MET A 175 8.30 2.64 23.61
C MET A 175 7.31 1.79 24.40
N GLY A 176 6.29 1.27 23.73
CA GLY A 176 5.36 0.26 24.26
C GLY A 176 4.24 -0.07 23.27
N GLU A 177 3.21 -0.76 23.75
CA GLU A 177 2.18 -1.38 22.91
C GLU A 177 0.77 -0.84 23.18
N ASP A 178 0.62 0.30 23.88
CA ASP A 178 -0.71 0.88 24.14
C ASP A 178 -1.37 1.35 22.83
N ALA A 179 -0.56 1.78 21.85
CA ALA A 179 -0.99 2.10 20.50
C ALA A 179 0.18 2.05 19.49
N HIS A 180 -0.16 1.87 18.21
CA HIS A 180 0.78 2.00 17.10
C HIS A 180 0.58 3.33 16.37
N LEU A 181 1.68 4.05 16.14
CA LEU A 181 1.69 5.31 15.39
C LEU A 181 2.39 5.10 14.05
N PHE A 182 1.68 5.29 12.94
CA PHE A 182 2.24 5.20 11.60
C PHE A 182 2.47 6.61 11.04
N GLY A 183 3.72 7.04 11.00
CA GLY A 183 4.13 8.25 10.29
C GLY A 183 4.24 7.97 8.80
N THR A 184 3.37 8.58 8.00
CA THR A 184 3.32 8.40 6.54
C THR A 184 2.89 9.67 5.81
N MET A 185 2.80 9.61 4.48
CA MET A 185 2.22 10.67 3.65
C MET A 185 0.90 10.18 3.06
N ALA A 186 -0.11 11.02 3.05
CA ALA A 186 -1.37 10.76 2.36
C ALA A 186 -1.21 11.00 0.85
N CYS A 187 -2.17 10.51 0.06
CA CYS A 187 -2.17 10.62 -1.40
C CYS A 187 -2.16 12.07 -1.92
N ASP A 188 -2.52 13.05 -1.09
CA ASP A 188 -2.44 14.48 -1.36
C ASP A 188 -1.05 15.10 -1.05
N GLY A 189 -0.10 14.28 -0.61
CA GLY A 189 1.24 14.71 -0.19
C GLY A 189 1.31 15.26 1.23
N GLN A 190 0.21 15.29 1.99
CA GLN A 190 0.23 15.74 3.37
C GLN A 190 0.87 14.70 4.29
N LYS A 191 1.68 15.18 5.24
CA LYS A 191 2.27 14.35 6.29
C LYS A 191 1.18 14.02 7.31
N VAL A 192 0.90 12.75 7.50
CA VAL A 192 -0.13 12.27 8.42
C VAL A 192 0.46 11.27 9.41
N VAL A 193 -0.11 11.26 10.61
CA VAL A 193 0.14 10.23 11.62
C VAL A 193 -1.17 9.49 11.83
N ILE A 194 -1.13 8.18 11.61
CA ILE A 194 -2.26 7.29 11.79
C ILE A 194 -2.05 6.58 13.12
N VAL A 195 -3.00 6.72 14.03
CA VAL A 195 -3.02 6.06 15.33
C VAL A 195 -3.92 4.84 15.20
N ALA A 196 -3.37 3.67 15.48
CA ALA A 196 -4.06 2.41 15.27
C ALA A 196 -3.73 1.38 16.37
N ASP A 197 -4.67 0.50 16.65
CA ASP A 197 -4.49 -0.63 17.55
C ASP A 197 -4.21 -1.89 16.73
N ARG A 198 -3.31 -2.75 17.20
CA ARG A 198 -3.03 -4.01 16.49
C ARG A 198 -4.24 -4.95 16.55
N ILE A 199 -4.61 -5.54 15.41
CA ILE A 199 -5.62 -6.60 15.34
C ILE A 199 -4.89 -7.92 15.09
N GLY A 200 -4.78 -8.75 16.13
CA GLY A 200 -4.14 -10.07 16.04
C GLY A 200 -2.62 -10.03 16.20
#